data_AF-A0A8S0Z2M2-F1
#
_entry.id   AF-A0A8S0Z2M2-F1
#
_cell.length_a   1.000
_cell.length_b   1.000
_cell.length_c   1.000
_cell.angle_alpha   90.00
_cell.angle_beta   90.00
_cell.angle_gamma   90.00
#
_symmetry.space_group_name_H-M   'P 1'
#
loop_
_entity.id
_entity.type
_entity.pdbx_description
1 polymer ?
#
loop_
_entity_poly.entity_id
_entity_poly.type
_entity_poly.pdbx_seq_one_letter_code
_entity_poly.pdbx_strand_id
1 'polypeptide(L)'
;MAAKSQSSHFRRNSSGVAKQPFPTKLQRSREAAISAEIAPSFPLRIDPSCRDFNAARCQKCIAYYHRRCVALPTSGTISTSWQCPECRKNQATDNEPETPVRGSGSYSLDASETPLGTIHQSPPLSKNSSLNVSETTQNITAEINSELRIFRDTLRSLNKDLQVFREMTEIRASLNACNGHLNKLEGRVSALEQQKPAVQASLVDIVEGLKQELNDRDQLLLADDVEIANLPEAGEENPIHATIQIAVKLGVQLEERDIVSAERVGPRRIRGVINK
;
A
#
# COMPACT_ATOMS: atom_id res chain seq x y z
N MET A 1 -67.89 -49.96 -19.84
CA MET A 1 -66.46 -49.59 -19.78
C MET A 1 -66.16 -48.69 -20.98
N ALA A 2 -65.59 -47.49 -20.77
CA ALA A 2 -65.13 -46.61 -21.84
C ALA A 2 -64.11 -45.61 -21.26
N ALA A 3 -62.83 -45.75 -21.64
CA ALA A 3 -61.78 -44.85 -21.17
C ALA A 3 -61.67 -43.64 -22.10
N LYS A 4 -61.75 -42.42 -21.55
CA LYS A 4 -61.46 -41.18 -22.28
C LYS A 4 -60.03 -40.74 -21.98
N SER A 5 -59.14 -40.88 -22.97
CA SER A 5 -57.79 -40.35 -22.91
C SER A 5 -57.81 -38.82 -22.93
N GLN A 6 -57.00 -38.17 -22.10
CA GLN A 6 -56.81 -36.73 -22.11
C GLN A 6 -55.52 -36.39 -22.85
N SER A 7 -55.62 -35.65 -23.96
CA SER A 7 -54.46 -35.16 -24.71
C SER A 7 -54.16 -33.71 -24.34
N SER A 8 -52.96 -33.45 -23.82
CA SER A 8 -52.51 -32.13 -23.36
C SER A 8 -51.81 -31.35 -24.48
N HIS A 9 -52.51 -30.38 -25.07
CA HIS A 9 -51.94 -29.48 -26.08
C HIS A 9 -50.89 -28.52 -25.47
N PHE A 10 -49.61 -28.89 -25.58
CA PHE A 10 -48.50 -28.02 -25.18
C PHE A 10 -48.22 -26.95 -26.26
N ARG A 11 -48.83 -25.78 -26.14
CA ARG A 11 -48.56 -24.64 -27.04
C ARG A 11 -47.15 -24.08 -26.81
N ARG A 12 -46.24 -24.25 -27.77
CA ARG A 12 -44.97 -23.51 -27.80
C ARG A 12 -45.22 -22.05 -28.18
N ASN A 13 -44.77 -21.12 -27.34
CA ASN A 13 -44.88 -19.68 -27.61
C ASN A 13 -43.69 -19.24 -28.48
N SER A 14 -43.93 -18.81 -29.72
CA SER A 14 -42.89 -18.37 -30.65
C SER A 14 -42.62 -16.86 -30.54
N SER A 15 -41.94 -16.44 -29.48
CA SER A 15 -41.48 -15.05 -29.32
C SER A 15 -40.28 -14.77 -30.24
N GLY A 16 -40.54 -14.10 -31.37
CA GLY A 16 -39.50 -13.74 -32.33
C GLY A 16 -38.55 -12.66 -31.79
N VAL A 17 -37.28 -13.03 -31.58
CA VAL A 17 -36.21 -12.08 -31.23
C VAL A 17 -35.56 -11.61 -32.53
N ALA A 18 -35.70 -10.32 -32.85
CA ALA A 18 -35.07 -9.72 -34.01
C ALA A 18 -33.53 -9.65 -33.81
N LYS A 19 -32.77 -10.27 -34.71
CA LYS A 19 -31.31 -10.15 -34.76
C LYS A 19 -30.93 -8.71 -35.12
N GLN A 20 -30.34 -7.96 -34.19
CA GLN A 20 -29.66 -6.70 -34.52
C GLN A 20 -28.26 -6.99 -35.12
N PRO A 21 -27.78 -6.17 -36.07
CA PRO A 21 -26.46 -6.36 -36.69
C PRO A 21 -25.32 -5.96 -35.73
N PHE A 22 -24.26 -6.77 -35.69
CA PHE A 22 -23.04 -6.46 -34.94
C PHE A 22 -22.27 -5.30 -35.60
N PRO A 23 -21.86 -4.25 -34.85
CA PRO A 23 -21.02 -3.17 -35.38
C PRO A 23 -19.55 -3.59 -35.48
N THR A 24 -19.06 -3.81 -36.70
CA THR A 24 -17.67 -4.19 -37.03
C THR A 24 -16.66 -3.04 -36.87
N LYS A 25 -16.60 -2.43 -35.67
CA LYS A 25 -15.68 -1.32 -35.35
C LYS A 25 -15.03 -1.45 -33.96
N LEU A 26 -14.46 -2.63 -33.65
CA LEU A 26 -13.74 -2.87 -32.38
C LEU A 26 -12.27 -3.31 -32.55
N GLN A 27 -11.64 -2.98 -33.69
CA GLN A 27 -10.28 -3.43 -34.04
C GLN A 27 -9.26 -2.29 -34.29
N ARG A 28 -9.65 -1.01 -34.12
CA ARG A 28 -8.73 0.16 -34.15
C ARG A 28 -8.67 0.94 -32.82
N SER A 29 -9.39 0.50 -31.80
CA SER A 29 -9.44 1.14 -30.48
C SER A 29 -8.48 0.52 -29.45
N ARG A 30 -7.85 -0.63 -29.75
CA ARG A 30 -6.89 -1.30 -28.84
C ARG A 30 -5.49 -0.67 -28.83
N GLU A 31 -5.01 -0.14 -29.95
CA GLU A 31 -3.65 0.44 -30.03
C GLU A 31 -3.57 1.81 -29.36
N ALA A 32 -4.64 2.61 -29.40
CA ALA A 32 -4.70 3.93 -28.75
C ALA A 32 -4.77 3.86 -27.20
N ALA A 33 -5.10 2.71 -26.61
CA ALA A 33 -5.22 2.54 -25.17
C ALA A 33 -3.89 2.22 -24.47
N ILE A 34 -2.92 1.65 -25.19
CA ILE A 34 -1.68 1.10 -24.61
C ILE A 34 -0.65 2.21 -24.30
N SER A 35 -0.77 3.39 -24.90
CA SER A 35 0.15 4.53 -24.66
C SER A 35 -0.14 5.35 -23.39
N ALA A 36 -1.12 4.96 -22.57
CA ALA A 36 -1.51 5.71 -21.36
C ALA A 36 -0.79 5.24 -20.08
N GLU A 37 -0.31 4.00 -20.01
CA GLU A 37 0.18 3.37 -18.78
C GLU A 37 1.71 3.24 -18.67
N ILE A 38 2.42 4.35 -18.94
CA ILE A 38 3.74 4.59 -18.32
C ILE A 38 3.73 5.96 -17.64
N ALA A 39 2.85 6.11 -16.65
CA ALA A 39 3.05 7.09 -15.60
C ALA A 39 4.29 6.65 -14.80
N PRO A 40 5.41 7.40 -14.78
CA PRO A 40 6.63 6.95 -14.14
C PRO A 40 6.39 6.80 -12.64
N SER A 41 6.61 5.58 -12.13
CA SER A 41 6.36 5.18 -10.74
C SER A 41 7.40 5.76 -9.77
N PHE A 42 7.47 7.09 -9.69
CA PHE A 42 8.31 7.80 -8.73
C PHE A 42 7.78 7.52 -7.30
N PRO A 43 8.65 7.09 -6.35
CA PRO A 43 8.21 6.81 -5.00
C PRO A 43 7.77 8.09 -4.28
N LEU A 44 6.45 8.25 -4.13
CA LEU A 44 5.82 9.30 -3.34
C LEU A 44 6.26 9.15 -1.88
N ARG A 45 6.97 10.16 -1.35
CA ARG A 45 7.58 10.10 0.00
C ARG A 45 6.59 10.43 1.13
N ILE A 46 5.36 9.93 1.08
CA ILE A 46 4.35 10.16 2.12
C ILE A 46 3.46 8.93 2.31
N ASP A 47 2.96 8.78 3.53
CA ASP A 47 1.88 7.92 4.02
C ASP A 47 1.00 7.25 2.94
N PRO A 48 1.07 5.90 2.80
CA PRO A 48 0.29 5.15 1.80
C PRO A 48 -1.21 5.04 2.11
N SER A 49 -1.69 5.57 3.25
CA SER A 49 -3.13 5.68 3.54
C SER A 49 -3.81 6.86 2.81
N CYS A 50 -3.02 7.83 2.32
CA CYS A 50 -3.54 9.00 1.63
C CYS A 50 -3.98 8.66 0.18
N ARG A 51 -5.25 8.95 -0.15
CA ARG A 51 -5.85 8.69 -1.47
C ARG A 51 -5.94 9.92 -2.38
N ASP A 52 -5.17 10.98 -2.13
CA ASP A 52 -5.22 12.21 -2.93
C ASP A 52 -4.32 12.13 -4.16
N PHE A 53 -4.91 12.00 -5.34
CA PHE A 53 -4.20 11.95 -6.63
C PHE A 53 -3.44 13.24 -7.02
N ASN A 54 -3.70 14.36 -6.33
CA ASN A 54 -3.11 15.66 -6.67
C ASN A 54 -1.75 15.85 -5.98
N ALA A 55 -0.66 15.66 -6.74
CA ALA A 55 0.72 15.83 -6.28
C ALA A 55 1.29 17.26 -6.52
N ALA A 56 2.30 17.61 -5.74
CA ALA A 56 3.15 18.79 -5.86
C ALA A 56 4.61 18.35 -6.04
N ARG A 57 5.33 18.95 -6.99
CA ARG A 57 6.76 18.68 -7.26
C ARG A 57 7.63 19.69 -6.51
N CYS A 58 8.57 19.21 -5.70
CA CYS A 58 9.55 20.08 -5.04
C CYS A 58 10.62 20.56 -6.04
N GLN A 59 10.90 21.86 -6.12
CA GLN A 59 11.95 22.35 -7.04
C GLN A 59 13.36 21.91 -6.64
N LYS A 60 13.67 21.86 -5.34
CA LYS A 60 15.03 21.61 -4.83
C LYS A 60 15.45 20.13 -4.83
N CYS A 61 14.50 19.19 -4.77
CA CYS A 61 14.80 17.75 -4.78
C CYS A 61 14.00 16.92 -5.80
N ILE A 62 13.18 17.56 -6.64
CA ILE A 62 12.37 16.96 -7.73
C ILE A 62 11.28 15.96 -7.26
N ALA A 63 11.34 15.47 -6.03
CA ALA A 63 10.38 14.52 -5.47
C ALA A 63 8.94 15.08 -5.38
N TYR A 64 7.97 14.16 -5.48
CA TYR A 64 6.54 14.44 -5.48
C TYR A 64 5.89 14.19 -4.11
N TYR A 65 4.92 15.02 -3.76
CA TYR A 65 4.24 15.05 -2.46
C TYR A 65 2.73 15.27 -2.66
N HIS A 66 1.84 14.49 -2.02
CA HIS A 66 0.39 14.77 -2.05
C HIS A 66 0.10 16.17 -1.49
N ARG A 67 -0.63 17.02 -2.23
CA ARG A 67 -0.86 18.44 -1.87
C ARG A 67 -1.41 18.59 -0.46
N ARG A 68 -2.39 17.76 -0.07
CA ARG A 68 -3.02 17.76 1.26
C ARG A 68 -2.03 17.45 2.39
N CYS A 69 -1.15 16.47 2.19
CA CYS A 69 -0.15 16.09 3.19
C CYS A 69 0.95 17.14 3.41
N VAL A 70 1.13 18.09 2.48
CA VAL A 70 2.02 19.25 2.63
C VAL A 70 1.25 20.57 2.81
N ALA A 71 -0.01 20.48 3.24
CA ALA A 71 -0.91 21.61 3.52
C ALA A 71 -1.10 22.60 2.35
N LEU A 72 -0.92 22.16 1.11
CA LEU A 72 -1.28 22.92 -0.09
C LEU A 72 -2.78 22.76 -0.39
N PRO A 73 -3.46 23.79 -0.94
CA PRO A 73 -4.84 23.67 -1.40
C PRO A 73 -4.92 22.57 -2.47
N THR A 74 -6.00 21.77 -2.46
CA THR A 74 -6.18 20.62 -3.36
C THR A 74 -6.38 21.02 -4.82
N SER A 75 -6.93 22.22 -5.06
CA SER A 75 -7.13 22.85 -6.37
C SER A 75 -6.36 24.18 -6.46
N GLY A 76 -6.25 24.75 -7.68
CA GLY A 76 -5.52 25.99 -7.95
C GLY A 76 -4.02 25.80 -8.23
N THR A 77 -3.34 26.90 -8.56
CA THR A 77 -1.90 26.95 -8.85
C THR A 77 -1.06 26.78 -7.58
N ILE A 78 0.15 26.23 -7.73
CA ILE A 78 1.18 26.17 -6.70
C ILE A 78 2.22 27.23 -7.06
N SER A 79 2.84 27.89 -6.08
CA SER A 79 3.98 28.79 -6.37
C SER A 79 5.08 28.03 -7.11
N THR A 80 5.63 28.63 -8.17
CA THR A 80 6.77 28.07 -8.91
C THR A 80 8.02 27.93 -8.03
N SER A 81 8.11 28.66 -6.91
CA SER A 81 9.19 28.57 -5.92
C SER A 81 8.96 27.51 -4.82
N TRP A 82 7.91 26.70 -4.89
CA TRP A 82 7.57 25.77 -3.80
C TRP A 82 8.63 24.68 -3.54
N GLN A 83 8.90 24.44 -2.27
CA GLN A 83 9.82 23.42 -1.77
C GLN A 83 9.11 22.57 -0.71
N CYS A 84 9.40 21.27 -0.68
CA CYS A 84 8.86 20.36 0.32
C CYS A 84 9.43 20.67 1.73
N PRO A 85 8.78 20.18 2.81
CA PRO A 85 9.20 20.47 4.19
C PRO A 85 10.68 20.16 4.47
N GLU A 86 11.21 19.03 3.98
CA GLU A 86 12.62 18.66 4.17
C GLU A 86 13.59 19.60 3.45
N CYS A 87 13.23 20.05 2.24
CA CYS A 87 14.04 21.02 1.49
C CYS A 87 14.04 22.42 2.12
N ARG A 88 12.92 22.79 2.76
CA ARG A 88 12.72 24.06 3.47
C ARG A 88 13.41 24.08 4.84
N LYS A 89 13.41 22.98 5.60
CA LYS A 89 14.24 22.83 6.83
C LYS A 89 15.73 23.03 6.52
N ASN A 90 16.17 22.50 5.37
CA ASN A 90 17.55 22.58 4.90
C ASN A 90 17.80 23.83 4.03
N GLN A 91 17.05 24.91 4.24
CA GLN A 91 17.42 26.24 3.78
C GLN A 91 18.06 26.95 4.98
N ALA A 92 19.31 27.38 4.85
CA ALA A 92 19.91 28.25 5.83
C ALA A 92 19.06 29.52 5.93
N THR A 93 18.54 29.82 7.11
CA THR A 93 18.01 31.14 7.42
C THR A 93 19.19 32.08 7.53
N ASP A 94 19.35 32.98 6.55
CA ASP A 94 20.23 34.12 6.71
C ASP A 94 19.77 34.90 7.95
N ASN A 95 20.65 34.98 8.94
CA ASN A 95 20.31 35.58 10.24
C ASN A 95 20.39 37.10 10.12
N GLU A 96 19.27 37.76 9.85
CA GLU A 96 19.14 39.20 10.14
C GLU A 96 19.29 39.41 11.66
N PRO A 97 20.31 40.17 12.12
CA PRO A 97 20.78 40.08 13.51
C PRO A 97 20.06 41.06 14.47
N GLU A 98 18.72 41.00 14.54
CA GLU A 98 17.94 41.78 15.52
C GLU A 98 17.03 40.91 16.43
N THR A 99 17.63 40.30 17.45
CA THR A 99 17.14 40.35 18.86
C THR A 99 18.13 39.66 19.82
N PRO A 100 18.24 40.10 21.10
CA PRO A 100 19.31 39.64 21.99
C PRO A 100 18.96 38.38 22.79
N VAL A 101 19.78 37.33 22.70
CA VAL A 101 19.72 36.15 23.56
C VAL A 101 20.78 36.23 24.67
N ARG A 102 20.35 36.08 25.92
CA ARG A 102 21.18 36.21 27.12
C ARG A 102 21.93 34.90 27.40
N GLY A 103 23.26 34.94 27.46
CA GLY A 103 24.10 33.73 27.46
C GLY A 103 24.35 33.06 28.81
N SER A 104 24.84 31.82 28.73
CA SER A 104 25.54 31.04 29.78
C SER A 104 26.09 29.77 29.09
N GLY A 105 27.31 29.29 29.31
CA GLY A 105 28.45 29.87 30.04
C GLY A 105 29.62 28.89 29.95
N SER A 106 30.75 29.28 29.35
CA SER A 106 31.87 28.37 29.09
C SER A 106 32.73 28.15 30.34
N TYR A 107 33.00 26.90 30.67
CA TYR A 107 34.01 26.53 31.65
C TYR A 107 35.41 26.71 31.08
N SER A 108 36.34 27.25 31.87
CA SER A 108 37.77 27.05 31.70
C SER A 108 38.48 27.24 33.03
N LEU A 109 39.56 26.49 33.22
CA LEU A 109 40.64 26.76 34.17
C LEU A 109 41.42 28.00 33.64
N ASP A 110 42.21 28.75 34.42
CA ASP A 110 43.34 28.26 35.21
C ASP A 110 43.75 29.18 36.38
N ALA A 111 44.86 28.84 37.03
CA ALA A 111 45.30 29.28 38.36
C ALA A 111 46.03 30.64 38.47
N SER A 112 46.17 31.08 39.73
CA SER A 112 47.42 31.61 40.36
C SER A 112 47.40 33.01 41.03
N GLU A 113 48.30 33.12 42.01
CA GLU A 113 48.94 34.30 42.62
C GLU A 113 48.27 35.05 43.81
N THR A 114 49.08 35.18 44.87
CA THR A 114 48.87 35.93 46.13
C THR A 114 49.65 37.26 46.08
N PRO A 115 49.34 38.25 46.96
CA PRO A 115 50.35 38.55 47.99
C PRO A 115 49.86 39.12 49.36
N LEU A 116 50.33 38.47 50.42
CA LEU A 116 51.02 39.00 51.63
C LEU A 116 50.51 40.24 52.43
N GLY A 117 50.20 40.03 53.72
CA GLY A 117 50.16 41.04 54.81
C GLY A 117 49.67 40.45 56.16
N THR A 118 50.16 40.67 57.41
CA THR A 118 51.28 41.43 58.06
C THR A 118 50.84 42.69 58.85
N ILE A 119 50.91 42.82 60.20
CA ILE A 119 50.87 41.91 61.39
C ILE A 119 50.44 42.74 62.63
N HIS A 120 49.81 42.15 63.69
CA HIS A 120 50.21 42.24 65.13
C HIS A 120 49.11 42.03 66.23
N GLN A 121 49.55 41.39 67.32
CA GLN A 121 49.27 41.62 68.76
C GLN A 121 47.97 41.13 69.46
N SER A 122 48.19 40.77 70.73
CA SER A 122 47.29 40.28 71.79
C SER A 122 48.00 40.49 73.15
N PRO A 123 47.36 40.28 74.33
CA PRO A 123 45.94 40.23 74.68
C PRO A 123 45.59 41.40 75.67
N PRO A 124 44.50 41.33 76.47
CA PRO A 124 44.69 40.76 77.82
C PRO A 124 43.52 39.89 78.33
N LEU A 125 43.73 39.18 79.44
CA LEU A 125 42.66 38.48 80.15
C LEU A 125 41.73 39.45 80.87
N SER A 126 40.44 39.12 80.93
CA SER A 126 39.62 39.45 82.09
C SER A 126 38.62 38.33 82.38
N LYS A 127 38.16 38.26 83.62
CA LYS A 127 37.21 37.25 84.12
C LYS A 127 35.78 37.74 83.84
N ASN A 128 34.84 36.80 83.70
CA ASN A 128 33.67 36.69 84.59
C ASN A 128 32.74 35.57 84.11
N SER A 129 32.51 34.56 84.97
CA SER A 129 31.65 33.41 84.67
C SER A 129 30.17 33.82 84.80
N SER A 130 29.46 33.94 83.68
CA SER A 130 28.04 34.31 83.67
C SER A 130 27.24 33.56 82.59
N LEU A 131 27.03 32.25 82.81
CA LEU A 131 25.96 31.44 82.20
C LEU A 131 25.77 31.61 80.68
N ASN A 132 26.64 30.98 79.85
CA ASN A 132 26.56 30.94 78.38
C ASN A 132 25.34 30.17 77.80
N VAL A 133 24.23 30.06 78.55
CA VAL A 133 22.99 29.37 78.15
C VAL A 133 22.49 29.86 76.79
N SER A 134 22.59 31.15 76.50
CA SER A 134 22.17 31.72 75.20
C SER A 134 23.02 31.21 74.02
N GLU A 135 24.33 31.02 74.21
CA GLU A 135 25.25 30.60 73.14
C GLU A 135 25.10 29.11 72.84
N THR A 136 25.01 28.27 73.87
CA THR A 136 24.72 26.84 73.71
C THR A 136 23.34 26.63 73.06
N THR A 137 22.33 27.41 73.46
CA THR A 137 20.98 27.35 72.86
C THR A 137 21.00 27.80 71.39
N GLN A 138 21.75 28.84 71.04
CA GLN A 138 21.90 29.28 69.64
C GLN A 138 22.54 28.19 68.77
N ASN A 139 23.60 27.53 69.24
CA ASN A 139 24.26 26.45 68.51
C ASN A 139 23.33 25.24 68.30
N ILE A 140 22.63 24.78 69.35
CA ILE A 140 21.63 23.70 69.24
C ILE A 140 20.50 24.09 68.28
N THR A 141 20.06 25.35 68.32
CA THR A 141 19.02 25.86 67.40
C THR A 141 19.52 25.89 65.96
N ALA A 142 20.79 26.21 65.71
CA ALA A 142 21.38 26.16 64.38
C ALA A 142 21.49 24.71 63.86
N GLU A 143 21.92 23.78 64.70
CA GLU A 143 22.05 22.35 64.39
C GLU A 143 20.70 21.71 64.02
N ILE A 144 19.66 21.96 64.83
CA ILE A 144 18.27 21.56 64.52
C ILE A 144 17.80 22.17 63.19
N ASN A 145 18.17 23.43 62.89
CA ASN A 145 17.81 24.05 61.62
C ASN A 145 18.57 23.47 60.40
N SER A 146 19.78 22.94 60.56
CA SER A 146 20.44 22.16 59.51
C SER A 146 19.76 20.81 59.29
N GLU A 147 19.47 20.06 60.36
CA GLU A 147 18.79 18.77 60.25
C GLU A 147 17.38 18.90 59.63
N LEU A 148 16.62 19.92 60.01
CA LEU A 148 15.33 20.22 59.38
C LEU A 148 15.45 20.58 57.89
N ARG A 149 16.56 21.18 57.44
CA ARG A 149 16.83 21.41 56.00
C ARG A 149 17.15 20.11 55.28
N ILE A 150 18.02 19.26 55.85
CA ILE A 150 18.39 17.94 55.31
C ILE A 150 17.16 17.05 55.21
N PHE A 151 16.32 17.01 56.25
CA PHE A 151 15.04 16.28 56.27
C PHE A 151 14.05 16.80 55.22
N ARG A 152 13.89 18.12 55.10
CA ARG A 152 13.03 18.72 54.06
C ARG A 152 13.52 18.41 52.64
N ASP A 153 14.83 18.38 52.43
CA ASP A 153 15.41 18.20 51.10
C ASP A 153 15.50 16.71 50.69
N THR A 154 15.66 15.79 51.65
CA THR A 154 15.44 14.34 51.45
C THR A 154 13.96 14.02 51.21
N LEU A 155 13.01 14.63 51.93
CA LEU A 155 11.58 14.55 51.58
C LEU A 155 11.30 15.08 50.17
N ARG A 156 12.00 16.12 49.70
CA ARG A 156 11.87 16.59 48.30
C ARG A 156 12.44 15.56 47.31
N SER A 157 13.50 14.84 47.65
CA SER A 157 13.99 13.72 46.82
C SER A 157 12.94 12.62 46.74
N LEU A 158 12.46 12.11 47.87
CA LEU A 158 11.48 11.02 47.93
C LEU A 158 10.18 11.35 47.16
N ASN A 159 9.75 12.61 47.14
CA ASN A 159 8.60 13.03 46.31
C ASN A 159 8.89 12.98 44.79
N LYS A 160 10.11 13.27 44.35
CA LYS A 160 10.53 13.05 42.94
C LYS A 160 10.62 11.56 42.62
N ASP A 161 11.19 10.78 43.54
CA ASP A 161 11.35 9.33 43.36
C ASP A 161 9.97 8.67 43.24
N LEU A 162 9.00 9.07 44.08
CA LEU A 162 7.59 8.67 43.99
C LEU A 162 6.89 9.14 42.70
N GLN A 163 7.26 10.28 42.13
CA GLN A 163 6.77 10.70 40.81
C GLN A 163 7.30 9.77 39.70
N VAL A 164 8.61 9.49 39.70
CA VAL A 164 9.23 8.56 38.73
C VAL A 164 8.63 7.15 38.85
N PHE A 165 8.31 6.68 40.06
CA PHE A 165 7.60 5.42 40.23
C PHE A 165 6.19 5.42 39.62
N ARG A 166 5.44 6.54 39.66
CA ARG A 166 4.13 6.66 38.99
C ARG A 166 4.28 6.60 37.47
N GLU A 167 5.17 7.42 36.91
CA GLU A 167 5.49 7.43 35.48
C GLU A 167 5.92 6.03 35.00
N MET A 168 6.72 5.31 35.78
CA MET A 168 7.13 3.92 35.51
C MET A 168 5.94 2.94 35.54
N THR A 169 4.93 3.14 36.40
CA THR A 169 3.69 2.33 36.37
C THR A 169 2.80 2.63 35.18
N GLU A 170 2.71 3.89 34.74
CA GLU A 170 1.94 4.30 33.56
C GLU A 170 2.58 3.77 32.27
N ILE A 171 3.91 3.87 32.15
CA ILE A 171 4.68 3.28 31.05
C ILE A 171 4.48 1.75 31.01
N ARG A 172 4.51 1.06 32.15
CA ARG A 172 4.24 -0.39 32.23
C ARG A 172 2.80 -0.74 31.81
N ALA A 173 1.81 0.07 32.18
CA ALA A 173 0.43 -0.13 31.75
C ALA A 173 0.28 0.06 30.23
N SER A 174 0.91 1.10 29.67
CA SER A 174 0.95 1.37 28.23
C SER A 174 1.64 0.24 27.44
N LEU A 175 2.81 -0.24 27.91
CA LEU A 175 3.52 -1.38 27.34
C LEU A 175 2.64 -2.64 27.29
N ASN A 176 1.95 -2.94 28.40
CA ASN A 176 1.05 -4.10 28.48
C ASN A 176 -0.15 -3.96 27.52
N ALA A 177 -0.70 -2.75 27.35
CA ALA A 177 -1.77 -2.48 26.40
C ALA A 177 -1.30 -2.64 24.94
N CYS A 178 -0.12 -2.13 24.59
CA CYS A 178 0.51 -2.33 23.29
C CYS A 178 0.79 -3.80 23.00
N ASN A 179 1.32 -4.56 23.96
CA ASN A 179 1.57 -5.99 23.82
C ASN A 179 0.26 -6.77 23.60
N GLY A 180 -0.78 -6.45 24.39
CA GLY A 180 -2.13 -6.98 24.19
C GLY A 180 -2.79 -6.58 22.86
N HIS A 181 -2.31 -5.52 22.20
CA HIS A 181 -2.73 -5.14 20.86
C HIS A 181 -1.93 -5.85 19.75
N LEU A 182 -0.62 -6.07 19.95
CA LEU A 182 0.23 -6.87 19.07
C LEU A 182 -0.29 -8.32 18.99
N ASN A 183 -0.53 -8.97 20.13
CA ASN A 183 -1.05 -10.35 20.17
C ASN A 183 -2.40 -10.50 19.42
N LYS A 184 -3.24 -9.45 19.44
CA LYS A 184 -4.51 -9.41 18.68
C LYS A 184 -4.31 -9.21 17.18
N LEU A 185 -3.25 -8.50 16.77
CA LEU A 185 -2.89 -8.35 15.36
C LEU A 185 -2.24 -9.64 14.83
N GLU A 186 -1.34 -10.24 15.59
CA GLU A 186 -0.71 -11.54 15.27
C GLU A 186 -1.75 -12.66 15.12
N GLY A 187 -2.68 -12.79 16.07
CA GLY A 187 -3.78 -13.76 15.97
C GLY A 187 -4.69 -13.52 14.75
N ARG A 188 -4.90 -12.26 14.34
CA ARG A 188 -5.64 -11.92 13.10
C ARG A 188 -4.85 -12.24 11.83
N VAL A 189 -3.54 -12.02 11.83
CA VAL A 189 -2.67 -12.39 10.70
C VAL A 189 -2.65 -13.91 10.55
N SER A 190 -2.40 -14.65 11.62
CA SER A 190 -2.40 -16.12 11.59
C SER A 190 -3.73 -16.71 11.11
N ALA A 191 -4.88 -16.15 11.53
CA ALA A 191 -6.18 -16.57 11.03
C ALA A 191 -6.37 -16.32 9.52
N LEU A 192 -5.86 -15.20 8.99
CA LEU A 192 -5.88 -14.90 7.55
C LEU A 192 -4.93 -15.82 6.76
N GLU A 193 -3.75 -16.11 7.31
CA GLU A 193 -2.78 -17.03 6.72
C GLU A 193 -3.28 -18.48 6.68
N GLN A 194 -4.05 -18.91 7.68
CA GLN A 194 -4.74 -20.21 7.69
C GLN A 194 -5.90 -20.29 6.69
N GLN A 195 -6.62 -19.20 6.43
CA GLN A 195 -7.70 -19.15 5.43
C GLN A 195 -7.18 -19.09 3.98
N LYS A 196 -6.04 -18.40 3.76
CA LYS A 196 -5.43 -18.23 2.43
C LYS A 196 -5.29 -19.52 1.61
N PRO A 197 -4.71 -20.64 2.11
CA PRO A 197 -4.54 -21.86 1.31
C PRO A 197 -5.87 -22.50 0.90
N ALA A 198 -6.90 -22.47 1.75
CA ALA A 198 -8.21 -23.03 1.42
C ALA A 198 -8.91 -22.25 0.29
N VAL A 199 -8.85 -20.90 0.35
CA VAL A 199 -9.36 -20.04 -0.73
C VAL A 199 -8.53 -20.22 -2.01
N GLN A 200 -7.20 -20.33 -1.88
CA GLN A 200 -6.32 -20.52 -3.03
C GLN A 200 -6.53 -21.87 -3.74
N ALA A 201 -6.73 -22.96 -2.99
CA ALA A 201 -7.07 -24.27 -3.55
C ALA A 201 -8.41 -24.21 -4.32
N SER A 202 -9.47 -23.71 -3.67
CA SER A 202 -10.80 -23.58 -4.32
C SER A 202 -10.78 -22.73 -5.59
N LEU A 203 -9.94 -21.68 -5.65
CA LEU A 203 -9.76 -20.88 -6.86
C LEU A 203 -8.99 -21.62 -7.97
N VAL A 204 -8.02 -22.48 -7.62
CA VAL A 204 -7.34 -23.36 -8.59
C VAL A 204 -8.32 -24.39 -9.14
N ASP A 205 -9.08 -25.08 -8.28
CA ASP A 205 -10.08 -26.09 -8.68
C ASP A 205 -11.11 -25.49 -9.67
N ILE A 206 -11.61 -24.29 -9.40
CA ILE A 206 -12.54 -23.57 -10.29
C ILE A 206 -11.88 -23.20 -11.62
N VAL A 207 -10.62 -22.73 -11.60
CA VAL A 207 -9.89 -22.36 -12.83
C VAL A 207 -9.55 -23.60 -13.68
N GLU A 208 -9.27 -24.75 -13.07
CA GLU A 208 -9.03 -26.00 -13.79
C GLU A 208 -10.32 -26.57 -14.38
N GLY A 209 -11.43 -26.57 -13.62
CA GLY A 209 -12.75 -26.94 -14.15
C GLY A 209 -13.22 -26.06 -15.32
N LEU A 210 -13.02 -24.74 -15.23
CA LEU A 210 -13.36 -23.81 -16.32
C LEU A 210 -12.45 -23.97 -17.56
N LYS A 211 -11.17 -24.31 -17.38
CA LYS A 211 -10.28 -24.66 -18.50
C LYS A 211 -10.73 -25.96 -19.17
N GLN A 212 -11.16 -26.95 -18.39
CA GLN A 212 -11.70 -28.19 -18.93
C GLN A 212 -12.98 -27.95 -19.72
N GLU A 213 -13.97 -27.22 -19.17
CA GLU A 213 -15.20 -26.92 -19.92
C GLU A 213 -14.90 -26.15 -21.22
N LEU A 214 -13.98 -25.18 -21.20
CA LEU A 214 -13.58 -24.44 -22.40
C LEU A 214 -12.96 -25.38 -23.45
N ASN A 215 -12.01 -26.22 -23.05
CA ASN A 215 -11.40 -27.20 -23.95
C ASN A 215 -12.43 -28.19 -24.52
N ASP A 216 -13.33 -28.73 -23.69
CA ASP A 216 -14.35 -29.67 -24.10
C ASP A 216 -15.34 -29.04 -25.10
N ARG A 217 -15.64 -27.73 -24.93
CA ARG A 217 -16.46 -26.96 -25.88
C ARG A 217 -15.74 -26.67 -27.19
N ASP A 218 -14.45 -26.33 -27.15
CA ASP A 218 -13.64 -26.13 -28.36
C ASP A 218 -13.50 -27.44 -29.16
N GLN A 219 -13.31 -28.59 -28.47
CA GLN A 219 -13.33 -29.91 -29.12
C GLN A 219 -14.70 -30.27 -29.71
N LEU A 220 -15.80 -29.91 -29.04
CA LEU A 220 -17.15 -30.10 -29.59
C LEU A 220 -17.43 -29.23 -30.82
N LEU A 221 -16.92 -28.00 -30.87
CA LEU A 221 -17.01 -27.15 -32.06
C LEU A 221 -16.20 -27.72 -33.23
N LEU A 222 -15.00 -28.23 -32.97
CA LEU A 222 -14.15 -28.90 -33.97
C LEU A 222 -14.71 -30.26 -34.45
N ALA A 223 -15.67 -30.86 -33.72
CA ALA A 223 -16.30 -32.12 -34.12
C ALA A 223 -17.36 -31.97 -35.23
N ASP A 224 -17.89 -30.75 -35.43
CA ASP A 224 -18.81 -30.42 -36.53
C ASP A 224 -18.04 -30.06 -37.83
N ASP A 225 -16.74 -29.73 -37.74
CA ASP A 225 -15.87 -29.37 -38.87
C ASP A 225 -15.21 -30.61 -39.52
N VAL A 226 -15.24 -30.70 -40.86
CA VAL A 226 -14.69 -31.85 -41.62
C VAL A 226 -13.67 -31.39 -42.67
N GLU A 227 -12.38 -31.68 -42.45
CA GLU A 227 -11.33 -31.43 -43.44
C GLU A 227 -11.33 -32.52 -44.53
N ILE A 228 -11.47 -32.11 -45.80
CA ILE A 228 -11.37 -33.02 -46.96
C ILE A 228 -10.09 -32.74 -47.76
N ALA A 229 -9.01 -33.42 -47.37
CA ALA A 229 -7.70 -33.31 -48.01
C ALA A 229 -7.64 -33.92 -49.44
N ASN A 230 -6.62 -33.52 -50.19
CA ASN A 230 -6.24 -34.07 -51.51
C ASN A 230 -7.26 -33.91 -52.67
N LEU A 231 -8.31 -33.09 -52.52
CA LEU A 231 -9.20 -32.75 -53.63
C LEU A 231 -8.49 -31.92 -54.70
N PRO A 232 -8.48 -32.34 -55.99
CA PRO A 232 -7.86 -31.58 -57.06
C PRO A 232 -8.55 -30.22 -57.21
N GLU A 233 -7.78 -29.16 -57.38
CA GLU A 233 -8.30 -27.81 -57.59
C GLU A 233 -8.71 -27.58 -59.04
N ALA A 234 -9.81 -26.86 -59.23
CA ALA A 234 -10.24 -26.33 -60.51
C ALA A 234 -10.44 -24.80 -60.45
N GLY A 235 -10.48 -24.17 -61.63
CA GLY A 235 -11.12 -22.86 -61.77
C GLY A 235 -12.63 -23.03 -61.66
N GLU A 236 -13.30 -22.11 -60.96
CA GLU A 236 -14.77 -21.99 -60.92
C GLU A 236 -15.55 -23.16 -60.28
N GLU A 237 -14.90 -24.01 -59.47
CA GLU A 237 -15.60 -25.02 -58.66
C GLU A 237 -16.35 -24.41 -57.45
N ASN A 238 -17.50 -25.00 -57.10
CA ASN A 238 -18.21 -24.72 -55.85
C ASN A 238 -17.87 -25.81 -54.80
N PRO A 239 -17.24 -25.47 -53.66
CA PRO A 239 -16.83 -26.44 -52.64
C PRO A 239 -18.01 -27.15 -51.96
N ILE A 240 -19.18 -26.53 -51.84
CA ILE A 240 -20.39 -27.16 -51.26
C ILE A 240 -20.82 -28.34 -52.13
N HIS A 241 -20.91 -28.12 -53.44
CA HIS A 241 -21.27 -29.16 -54.41
C HIS A 241 -20.23 -30.29 -54.48
N ALA A 242 -18.93 -29.96 -54.36
CA ALA A 242 -17.88 -30.97 -54.25
C ALA A 242 -18.08 -31.86 -52.99
N THR A 243 -18.34 -31.25 -51.83
CA THR A 243 -18.61 -31.95 -50.57
C THR A 243 -19.81 -32.89 -50.67
N ILE A 244 -20.91 -32.45 -51.30
CA ILE A 244 -22.10 -33.28 -51.53
C ILE A 244 -21.78 -34.47 -52.45
N GLN A 245 -21.02 -34.27 -53.54
CA GLN A 245 -20.61 -35.38 -54.40
C GLN A 245 -19.76 -36.41 -53.65
N ILE A 246 -18.88 -35.97 -52.75
CA ILE A 246 -18.03 -36.83 -51.94
C ILE A 246 -18.86 -37.61 -50.91
N ALA A 247 -19.81 -36.96 -50.22
CA ALA A 247 -20.76 -37.61 -49.32
C ALA A 247 -21.52 -38.74 -50.05
N VAL A 248 -22.07 -38.45 -51.24
CA VAL A 248 -22.75 -39.44 -52.08
C VAL A 248 -21.84 -40.60 -52.50
N LYS A 249 -20.54 -40.36 -52.75
CA LYS A 249 -19.57 -41.44 -53.02
C LYS A 249 -19.19 -42.27 -51.78
N LEU A 250 -19.32 -41.70 -50.59
CA LEU A 250 -19.15 -42.40 -49.31
C LEU A 250 -20.45 -43.08 -48.82
N GLY A 251 -21.57 -42.95 -49.55
CA GLY A 251 -22.87 -43.50 -49.18
C GLY A 251 -23.66 -42.65 -48.17
N VAL A 252 -23.19 -41.45 -47.85
CA VAL A 252 -23.85 -40.48 -46.97
C VAL A 252 -24.81 -39.60 -47.78
N GLN A 253 -26.05 -39.44 -47.31
CA GLN A 253 -26.98 -38.45 -47.86
C GLN A 253 -26.76 -37.12 -47.15
N LEU A 254 -26.48 -36.07 -47.92
CA LEU A 254 -26.16 -34.73 -47.43
C LEU A 254 -26.75 -33.70 -48.40
N GLU A 255 -27.55 -32.76 -47.90
CA GLU A 255 -28.15 -31.67 -48.68
C GLU A 255 -27.40 -30.34 -48.47
N GLU A 256 -27.57 -29.38 -49.38
CA GLU A 256 -26.95 -28.03 -49.25
C GLU A 256 -27.33 -27.30 -47.95
N ARG A 257 -28.50 -27.62 -47.37
CA ARG A 257 -28.96 -27.05 -46.09
C ARG A 257 -28.25 -27.63 -44.85
N ASP A 258 -27.59 -28.77 -45.00
CA ASP A 258 -26.88 -29.46 -43.92
C ASP A 258 -25.43 -28.95 -43.80
N ILE A 259 -24.94 -28.20 -44.81
CA ILE A 259 -23.60 -27.61 -44.88
C ILE A 259 -23.69 -26.13 -44.48
N VAL A 260 -23.14 -25.76 -43.32
CA VAL A 260 -23.14 -24.36 -42.83
C VAL A 260 -22.17 -23.49 -43.63
N SER A 261 -21.01 -24.04 -44.00
CA SER A 261 -20.00 -23.42 -44.86
C SER A 261 -19.14 -24.51 -45.50
N ALA A 262 -18.52 -24.21 -46.64
CA ALA A 262 -17.43 -24.99 -47.19
C ALA A 262 -16.49 -24.06 -47.96
N GLU A 263 -15.19 -24.11 -47.68
CA GLU A 263 -14.17 -23.32 -48.38
C GLU A 263 -12.88 -24.11 -48.58
N ARG A 264 -12.00 -23.64 -49.48
CA ARG A 264 -10.66 -24.23 -49.67
C ARG A 264 -9.66 -23.52 -48.77
N VAL A 265 -9.18 -24.22 -47.75
CA VAL A 265 -8.14 -23.75 -46.83
C VAL A 265 -6.74 -23.95 -47.45
N GLY A 266 -5.87 -22.94 -47.27
CA GLY A 266 -4.46 -23.00 -47.69
C GLY A 266 -4.16 -22.40 -49.08
N PRO A 267 -2.87 -22.29 -49.45
CA PRO A 267 -2.46 -21.72 -50.72
C PRO A 267 -2.77 -22.65 -51.89
N ARG A 268 -3.45 -22.11 -52.92
CA ARG A 268 -3.77 -22.83 -54.16
C ARG A 268 -2.52 -23.48 -54.76
N ARG A 269 -2.56 -24.79 -54.98
CA ARG A 269 -1.50 -25.56 -55.63
C ARG A 269 -1.58 -25.35 -57.14
N ILE A 270 -1.05 -24.21 -57.59
CA ILE A 270 -0.68 -24.00 -59.00
C ILE A 270 0.17 -25.21 -59.40
N ARG A 271 -0.37 -26.09 -60.25
CA ARG A 271 0.41 -27.16 -60.87
C ARG A 271 1.51 -26.49 -61.67
N GLY A 272 2.73 -26.49 -61.15
CA GLY A 272 3.91 -26.07 -61.89
C GLY A 272 3.90 -26.80 -63.22
N VAL A 273 3.93 -26.06 -64.32
CA VAL A 273 3.80 -26.63 -65.66
C VAL A 273 4.94 -27.62 -65.84
N ILE A 274 4.61 -28.90 -65.92
CA ILE A 274 5.57 -29.96 -66.24
C ILE A 274 5.88 -29.81 -67.73
N ASN A 275 6.79 -28.88 -68.02
CA ASN A 275 7.45 -28.77 -69.30
C ASN A 275 8.15 -30.12 -69.57
N LYS A 276 7.61 -30.85 -70.54
CA LYS A 276 8.19 -32.09 -71.07
C LYS A 276 9.18 -31.76 -72.18
#